data_AF-A0A7G8WLU5-F1
#
_entry.id   AF-A0A7G8WLU5-F1
#
_cell.length_a   1.000
_cell.length_b   1.000
_cell.length_c   1.000
_cell.angle_alpha   90.00
_cell.angle_beta   90.00
_cell.angle_gamma   90.00
#
_symmetry.space_group_name_H-M   'P 1'
#
loop_
_entity.id
_entity.type
_entity.pdbx_description
1 polymer ?
#
loop_
_entity_poly.entity_id
_entity_poly.type
_entity_poly.pdbx_seq_one_letter_code
_entity_poly.pdbx_strand_id
1 'polypeptide(L)'
;MACLKTSVSTFWSGRLNQVVDQDVVVDPTASQVPVDCRGGLTAAPAFTCRINDTVYINQSFLDQVIHDFGTSEIPYALASVVSHEIGHVVQAAVKQPGYDRTGTSNAISQQIEQQADCLSGVWAHSQIGRLDTRVFQTVARQLITDVSSNPEIATHGTPDQRAAAIAQGLSTGTPQGCKLSTFS
;
A
#
# COMPACT_ATOMS: atom_id res chain seq x y z
N MET A 1 10.59 10.74 -2.57
CA MET A 1 9.91 9.55 -3.13
C MET A 1 10.87 8.46 -3.61
N ALA A 2 11.88 8.77 -4.45
CA ALA A 2 12.79 7.76 -5.02
C ALA A 2 13.49 6.85 -3.99
N CYS A 3 14.02 7.40 -2.88
CA CYS A 3 14.65 6.61 -1.83
C CYS A 3 13.68 5.64 -1.14
N LEU A 4 12.42 6.05 -0.94
CA LEU A 4 11.38 5.24 -0.33
C LEU A 4 10.97 4.08 -1.24
N LYS A 5 10.66 4.36 -2.53
CA LYS A 5 10.43 3.32 -3.56
C LYS A 5 11.56 2.30 -3.55
N THR A 6 12.79 2.78 -3.66
CA THR A 6 13.99 1.92 -3.74
C THR A 6 14.14 1.08 -2.47
N SER A 7 13.92 1.65 -1.29
CA SER A 7 14.01 0.94 -0.01
C SER A 7 13.03 -0.23 0.05
N VAL A 8 11.75 0.02 -0.25
CA VAL A 8 10.70 -1.01 -0.18
C VAL A 8 10.91 -2.08 -1.25
N SER A 9 11.19 -1.67 -2.49
CA SER A 9 11.39 -2.56 -3.64
C SER A 9 12.61 -3.47 -3.45
N THR A 10 13.73 -2.91 -2.97
CA THR A 10 14.95 -3.68 -2.68
C THR A 10 14.72 -4.69 -1.56
N PHE A 11 14.01 -4.30 -0.50
CA PHE A 11 13.66 -5.19 0.60
C PHE A 11 12.88 -6.41 0.11
N TRP A 12 11.81 -6.19 -0.65
CA TRP A 12 10.98 -7.28 -1.16
C TRP A 12 11.65 -8.10 -2.24
N SER A 13 12.43 -7.46 -3.12
CA SER A 13 13.20 -8.18 -4.14
C SER A 13 14.20 -9.14 -3.52
N GLY A 14 14.95 -8.68 -2.52
CA GLY A 14 15.89 -9.52 -1.78
C GLY A 14 15.20 -10.65 -1.02
N ARG A 15 14.03 -10.39 -0.43
CA ARG A 15 13.29 -11.39 0.35
C ARG A 15 12.68 -12.48 -0.52
N LEU A 16 12.20 -12.13 -1.71
CA LEU A 16 11.58 -13.07 -2.65
C LEU A 16 12.57 -13.72 -3.62
N ASN A 17 13.81 -13.23 -3.68
CA ASN A 17 14.79 -13.61 -4.70
C ASN A 17 14.22 -13.48 -6.13
N GLN A 18 13.44 -12.43 -6.35
CA GLN A 18 12.87 -12.05 -7.66
C GLN A 18 12.69 -10.53 -7.69
N VAL A 19 12.59 -9.93 -8.87
CA VAL A 19 12.38 -8.48 -8.98
C VAL A 19 10.97 -8.12 -8.51
N VAL A 20 10.90 -7.26 -7.49
CA VAL A 20 9.72 -6.51 -7.07
C VAL A 20 10.09 -5.05 -7.25
N ASP A 21 9.79 -4.50 -8.42
CA ASP A 21 10.03 -3.10 -8.75
C ASP A 21 8.82 -2.58 -9.53
N GLN A 22 8.41 -1.36 -9.21
CA GLN A 22 7.38 -0.65 -9.93
C GLN A 22 7.71 0.83 -9.98
N ASP A 23 7.40 1.47 -11.10
CA ASP A 23 7.51 2.92 -11.18
C ASP A 23 6.48 3.59 -10.28
N VAL A 24 6.86 4.74 -9.73
CA VAL A 24 5.96 5.57 -8.92
C VAL A 24 5.81 6.89 -9.65
N VAL A 25 4.61 7.14 -10.16
CA VAL A 25 4.24 8.38 -10.82
C VAL A 25 3.32 9.16 -9.92
N VAL A 26 3.71 10.39 -9.63
CA VAL A 26 2.96 11.33 -8.79
C VAL A 26 2.23 12.30 -9.70
N ASP A 27 0.96 12.58 -9.40
CA ASP A 27 0.07 13.44 -10.18
C ASP A 27 0.06 13.09 -11.68
N PRO A 28 -0.31 11.84 -12.04
CA PRO A 28 -0.39 11.46 -13.44
C PRO A 28 -1.56 12.17 -14.13
N THR A 29 -1.30 12.69 -15.33
CA THR A 29 -2.37 13.02 -16.28
C THR A 29 -3.06 11.75 -16.78
N ALA A 30 -4.33 11.83 -17.18
CA ALA A 30 -5.07 10.67 -17.68
C ALA A 30 -4.41 9.99 -18.89
N SER A 31 -3.65 10.72 -19.71
CA SER A 31 -2.89 10.17 -20.84
C SER A 31 -1.66 9.35 -20.41
N GLN A 32 -1.12 9.60 -19.22
CA GLN A 32 -0.02 8.81 -18.64
C GLN A 32 -0.49 7.50 -18.01
N VAL A 33 -1.81 7.32 -17.82
CA VAL A 33 -2.41 6.10 -17.25
C VAL A 33 -3.05 5.24 -18.36
N PRO A 34 -2.71 3.94 -18.46
CA PRO A 34 -3.39 3.00 -19.35
C PRO A 34 -4.92 3.05 -19.18
N VAL A 35 -5.66 2.94 -20.28
CA VAL A 35 -7.12 3.15 -20.30
C VAL A 35 -7.83 2.30 -19.25
N ASP A 36 -7.47 1.02 -19.13
CA ASP A 36 -8.13 0.09 -18.20
C ASP A 36 -7.76 0.34 -16.72
N CYS A 37 -6.75 1.17 -16.45
CA CYS A 37 -6.35 1.58 -15.10
C CYS A 37 -6.90 2.96 -14.71
N ARG A 38 -7.49 3.73 -15.65
CA ARG A 38 -7.90 5.13 -15.39
C ARG A 38 -8.95 5.29 -14.31
N GLY A 39 -9.75 4.25 -14.03
CA GLY A 39 -10.69 4.27 -12.91
C GLY A 39 -10.02 4.55 -11.56
N GLY A 40 -8.75 4.20 -11.40
CA GLY A 40 -7.98 4.48 -10.17
C GLY A 40 -7.71 5.98 -9.94
N LEU A 41 -7.73 6.81 -10.98
CA LEU A 41 -7.48 8.26 -10.85
C LEU A 41 -8.53 8.98 -10.01
N THR A 42 -9.74 8.43 -9.92
CA THR A 42 -10.86 9.03 -9.19
C THR A 42 -11.24 8.26 -7.93
N ALA A 43 -10.81 7.00 -7.81
CA ALA A 43 -11.33 6.08 -6.80
C ALA A 43 -10.51 6.02 -5.51
N ALA A 44 -9.19 6.18 -5.60
CA ALA A 44 -8.29 5.90 -4.48
C ALA A 44 -7.17 6.95 -4.35
N PRO A 45 -6.56 7.08 -3.16
CA PRO A 45 -5.38 7.90 -2.94
C PRO A 45 -4.19 7.61 -3.87
N ALA A 46 -3.97 6.32 -4.07
CA ALA A 46 -2.99 5.76 -4.96
C ALA A 46 -3.55 4.45 -5.51
N PHE A 47 -2.96 3.94 -6.59
CA PHE A 47 -3.31 2.64 -7.12
C PHE A 47 -2.16 2.06 -7.93
N THR A 48 -2.05 0.73 -7.86
CA THR A 48 -1.14 -0.04 -8.71
C THR A 48 -1.83 -0.42 -10.03
N CYS A 49 -1.34 0.10 -11.16
CA CYS A 49 -1.75 -0.34 -12.49
C CYS A 49 -0.96 -1.58 -12.91
N ARG A 50 -1.67 -2.69 -13.11
CA ARG A 50 -1.07 -4.00 -13.43
C ARG A 50 -0.67 -4.15 -14.90
N ILE A 51 -1.09 -3.22 -15.77
CA ILE A 51 -0.79 -3.26 -17.21
C ILE A 51 0.64 -2.82 -17.50
N ASN A 52 1.13 -1.87 -16.71
CA ASN A 52 2.45 -1.28 -16.89
C ASN A 52 3.27 -1.26 -15.59
N ASP A 53 2.84 -2.04 -14.59
CA ASP A 53 3.52 -2.20 -13.31
C ASP A 53 3.93 -0.85 -12.68
N THR A 54 2.97 0.08 -12.62
CA THR A 54 3.19 1.45 -12.12
C THR A 54 2.24 1.77 -10.98
N VAL A 55 2.78 2.26 -9.87
CA VAL A 55 2.04 2.91 -8.79
C VAL A 55 1.79 4.36 -9.16
N TYR A 56 0.52 4.74 -9.18
CA TYR A 56 0.09 6.10 -9.41
C TYR A 56 -0.39 6.71 -8.10
N ILE A 57 0.12 7.90 -7.75
CA ILE A 57 -0.29 8.66 -6.57
C ILE A 57 -1.02 9.90 -7.03
N ASN A 58 -2.28 10.05 -6.63
CA ASN A 58 -3.13 11.15 -7.09
C ASN A 58 -2.78 12.46 -6.38
N GLN A 59 -2.86 13.59 -7.09
CA GLN A 59 -2.62 14.91 -6.50
C GLN A 59 -3.60 15.24 -5.38
N SER A 60 -4.87 14.87 -5.54
CA SER A 60 -5.90 15.05 -4.51
C SER A 60 -5.52 14.40 -3.18
N PHE A 61 -4.83 13.26 -3.21
CA PHE A 61 -4.30 12.63 -2.01
C PHE A 61 -3.14 13.41 -1.41
N LEU A 62 -2.22 13.93 -2.23
CA LEU A 62 -1.14 14.76 -1.73
C LEU A 62 -1.67 16.02 -1.06
N ASP A 63 -2.66 16.66 -1.66
CA ASP A 63 -3.32 17.84 -1.11
C ASP A 63 -4.00 17.50 0.23
N GLN A 64 -4.66 16.35 0.30
CA GLN A 64 -5.23 15.82 1.55
C GLN A 64 -4.13 15.60 2.61
N VAL A 65 -3.04 14.93 2.26
CA VAL A 65 -1.94 14.67 3.19
C VAL A 65 -1.32 15.97 3.70
N ILE A 66 -1.15 16.97 2.84
CA ILE A 66 -0.62 18.28 3.21
C ILE A 66 -1.59 19.04 4.13
N HIS A 67 -2.89 18.88 3.92
CA HIS A 67 -3.93 19.53 4.72
C HIS A 67 -4.11 18.87 6.10
N ASP A 68 -4.17 17.54 6.15
CA ASP A 68 -4.56 16.77 7.33
C ASP A 68 -3.38 16.43 8.25
N PHE A 69 -2.14 16.44 7.73
CA PHE A 69 -0.95 16.03 8.49
C PHE A 69 0.05 17.17 8.68
N GLY A 70 0.75 17.15 9.81
CA GLY A 70 1.87 18.05 10.03
C GLY A 70 3.03 17.76 9.06
N THR A 71 3.86 18.77 8.78
CA THR A 71 5.03 18.62 7.88
C THR A 71 5.98 17.48 8.27
N SER A 72 6.08 17.16 9.57
CA SER A 72 6.87 16.03 10.09
C SER A 72 6.22 14.66 9.86
N GLU A 73 4.91 14.61 9.60
CA GLU A 73 4.11 13.38 9.42
C GLU A 73 3.96 12.99 7.94
N ILE A 74 4.06 13.97 7.02
CA ILE A 74 3.99 13.73 5.56
C ILE A 74 4.90 12.57 5.09
N PRO A 75 6.18 12.46 5.53
CA PRO A 75 7.02 11.33 5.13
C PRO A 75 6.47 9.97 5.55
N TYR A 76 5.77 9.90 6.69
CA TYR A 76 5.13 8.67 7.19
C TYR A 76 3.87 8.33 6.40
N ALA A 77 3.09 9.34 6.00
CA ALA A 77 1.90 9.14 5.16
C ALA A 77 2.30 8.64 3.76
N LEU A 78 3.35 9.21 3.17
CA LEU A 78 3.89 8.73 1.90
C LEU A 78 4.50 7.33 2.05
N ALA A 79 5.21 7.07 3.15
CA ALA A 79 5.74 5.75 3.45
C ALA A 79 4.63 4.70 3.51
N SER A 80 3.55 4.95 4.27
CA SER A 80 2.48 3.97 4.48
C SER A 80 1.76 3.61 3.18
N VAL A 81 1.50 4.58 2.30
CA VAL A 81 0.87 4.34 0.99
C VAL A 81 1.81 3.63 0.04
N VAL A 82 3.05 4.10 -0.13
CA VAL A 82 3.98 3.46 -1.07
C VAL A 82 4.30 2.02 -0.66
N SER A 83 4.49 1.74 0.64
CA SER A 83 4.74 0.38 1.08
C SER A 83 3.49 -0.52 1.01
N HIS A 84 2.30 0.05 1.11
CA HIS A 84 1.04 -0.65 0.84
C HIS A 84 0.91 -1.03 -0.64
N GLU A 85 1.09 -0.07 -1.55
CA GLU A 85 1.01 -0.32 -3.00
C GLU A 85 2.05 -1.34 -3.46
N ILE A 86 3.29 -1.27 -2.96
CA ILE A 86 4.29 -2.30 -3.23
C ILE A 86 3.90 -3.66 -2.61
N GLY A 87 3.11 -3.67 -1.53
CA GLY A 87 2.47 -4.88 -1.02
C GLY A 87 1.56 -5.56 -2.07
N HIS A 88 0.84 -4.80 -2.88
CA HIS A 88 0.09 -5.35 -4.02
C HIS A 88 0.99 -5.91 -5.11
N VAL A 89 2.14 -5.29 -5.36
CA VAL A 89 3.14 -5.82 -6.29
C VAL A 89 3.68 -7.16 -5.81
N VAL A 90 3.95 -7.29 -4.51
CA VAL A 90 4.35 -8.55 -3.90
C VAL A 90 3.27 -9.61 -4.08
N GLN A 91 1.99 -9.28 -3.86
CA GLN A 91 0.87 -10.20 -4.11
C GLN A 91 0.81 -10.67 -5.57
N ALA A 92 1.02 -9.77 -6.52
CA ALA A 92 1.10 -10.09 -7.95
C ALA A 92 2.26 -11.05 -8.23
N ALA A 93 3.45 -10.72 -7.74
CA ALA A 93 4.68 -11.48 -7.96
C ALA A 93 4.61 -12.89 -7.38
N VAL A 94 3.95 -13.07 -6.22
CA VAL A 94 3.73 -14.40 -5.61
C VAL A 94 2.46 -15.09 -6.09
N LYS A 95 1.75 -14.52 -7.07
CA LYS A 95 0.51 -15.04 -7.65
C LYS A 95 -0.56 -15.34 -6.60
N GLN A 96 -0.74 -14.43 -5.65
CA GLN A 96 -1.68 -14.59 -4.56
C GLN A 96 -3.11 -14.83 -5.09
N PRO A 97 -3.77 -15.96 -4.72
CA PRO A 97 -5.14 -16.23 -5.12
C PRO A 97 -6.09 -15.11 -4.68
N GLY A 98 -7.00 -14.75 -5.59
CA GLY A 98 -7.97 -13.69 -5.36
C GLY A 98 -7.47 -12.27 -5.69
N TYR A 99 -6.16 -12.08 -5.91
CA TYR A 99 -5.59 -10.79 -6.28
C TYR A 99 -6.21 -10.23 -7.57
N ASP A 100 -6.48 -11.07 -8.58
CA ASP A 100 -7.15 -10.65 -9.84
C ASP A 100 -8.68 -10.54 -9.74
N ARG A 101 -9.24 -10.85 -8.57
CA ARG A 101 -10.68 -10.84 -8.30
C ARG A 101 -11.09 -9.68 -7.38
N THR A 102 -10.19 -8.73 -7.12
CA THR A 102 -10.50 -7.49 -6.42
C THR A 102 -11.67 -6.77 -7.10
N GLY A 103 -12.65 -6.31 -6.31
CA GLY A 103 -13.88 -5.68 -6.83
C GLY A 103 -14.99 -6.65 -7.22
N THR A 104 -14.74 -7.97 -7.24
CA THR A 104 -15.79 -8.98 -7.49
C THR A 104 -16.58 -9.37 -6.23
N SER A 105 -16.00 -9.14 -5.04
CA SER A 105 -16.62 -9.38 -3.73
C SER A 105 -15.94 -8.54 -2.66
N ASN A 106 -16.74 -7.95 -1.77
CA ASN A 106 -16.22 -7.17 -0.64
C ASN A 106 -15.25 -7.98 0.24
N ALA A 107 -15.54 -9.26 0.50
CA ALA A 107 -14.68 -10.09 1.34
C ALA A 107 -13.30 -10.34 0.70
N ILE A 108 -13.26 -10.54 -0.63
CA ILE A 108 -12.00 -10.72 -1.36
C ILE A 108 -11.22 -9.41 -1.36
N SER A 109 -11.87 -8.27 -1.68
CA SER A 109 -11.22 -6.96 -1.63
C SER A 109 -10.63 -6.70 -0.23
N GLN A 110 -11.40 -6.87 0.84
CA GLN A 110 -10.93 -6.70 2.22
C GLN A 110 -9.73 -7.57 2.56
N GLN A 111 -9.70 -8.82 2.12
CA GLN A 111 -8.59 -9.72 2.38
C GLN A 111 -7.31 -9.25 1.67
N ILE A 112 -7.43 -8.84 0.40
CA ILE A 112 -6.28 -8.37 -0.40
C ILE A 112 -5.67 -7.10 0.20
N GLU A 113 -6.50 -6.17 0.67
CA GLU A 113 -6.05 -4.93 1.31
C GLU A 113 -5.33 -5.20 2.63
N GLN A 114 -5.91 -6.04 3.51
CA GLN A 114 -5.28 -6.43 4.77
C GLN A 114 -3.94 -7.16 4.55
N GLN A 115 -3.84 -7.98 3.50
CA GLN A 115 -2.57 -8.62 3.14
C GLN A 115 -1.51 -7.56 2.74
N ALA A 116 -1.87 -6.58 1.90
CA ALA A 116 -0.97 -5.50 1.50
C ALA A 116 -0.56 -4.62 2.68
N ASP A 117 -1.49 -4.30 3.59
CA ASP A 117 -1.23 -3.59 4.85
C ASP A 117 -0.25 -4.36 5.75
N CYS A 118 -0.43 -5.67 5.88
CA CYS A 118 0.51 -6.49 6.64
C CYS A 118 1.90 -6.49 6.00
N LEU A 119 2.01 -6.61 4.68
CA LEU A 119 3.29 -6.51 3.98
C LEU A 119 3.95 -5.13 4.17
N SER A 120 3.16 -4.06 4.16
CA SER A 120 3.62 -2.70 4.52
C SER A 120 4.22 -2.66 5.93
N GLY A 121 3.58 -3.30 6.91
CA GLY A 121 4.10 -3.49 8.27
C GLY A 121 5.40 -4.29 8.32
N VAL A 122 5.51 -5.39 7.56
CA VAL A 122 6.73 -6.20 7.47
C VAL A 122 7.92 -5.40 6.94
N TRP A 123 7.69 -4.55 5.93
CA TRP A 123 8.73 -3.61 5.49
C TRP A 123 9.07 -2.60 6.60
N ALA A 124 8.08 -1.99 7.24
CA ALA A 124 8.32 -1.01 8.32
C ALA A 124 9.13 -1.62 9.49
N HIS A 125 8.96 -2.91 9.80
CA HIS A 125 9.79 -3.62 10.78
C HIS A 125 11.28 -3.61 10.40
N SER A 126 11.60 -3.80 9.12
CA SER A 126 12.99 -3.74 8.64
C SER A 126 13.63 -2.35 8.77
N GLN A 127 12.81 -1.33 9.01
CA GLN A 127 13.23 0.06 9.17
C GLN A 127 13.34 0.49 10.64
N ILE A 128 13.20 -0.41 11.62
CA ILE A 128 13.44 -0.10 13.03
C ILE A 128 14.84 0.51 13.21
N GLY A 129 14.91 1.66 13.88
CA GLY A 129 16.12 2.48 14.03
C GLY A 129 16.36 3.49 12.91
N ARG A 130 15.57 3.46 11.83
CA ARG A 130 15.57 4.44 10.72
C ARG A 130 14.22 5.16 10.57
N LEU A 131 13.14 4.49 10.93
CA LEU A 131 11.77 4.97 10.92
C LEU A 131 11.22 4.93 12.36
N ASP A 132 10.54 5.99 12.81
CA ASP A 132 9.73 5.90 14.01
C ASP A 132 8.47 5.09 13.69
N THR A 133 8.48 3.81 14.05
CA THR A 133 7.40 2.88 13.70
C THR A 133 6.10 3.20 14.45
N ARG A 134 6.17 3.90 15.58
CA ARG A 134 4.97 4.34 16.31
C ARG A 134 4.28 5.48 15.57
N VAL A 135 5.05 6.46 15.10
CA VAL A 135 4.50 7.55 14.26
C VAL A 135 3.97 6.98 12.96
N PHE A 136 4.69 6.03 12.33
CA PHE A 136 4.21 5.34 11.14
C PHE A 136 2.83 4.69 11.33
N GLN A 137 2.63 3.93 12.40
CA GLN A 137 1.33 3.29 12.67
C GLN A 137 0.23 4.30 12.94
N THR A 138 0.50 5.36 13.70
CA THR A 138 -0.47 6.43 13.99
C THR A 138 -0.91 7.12 12.70
N VAL A 139 0.06 7.55 11.88
CA VAL A 139 -0.20 8.23 10.61
C VAL A 139 -0.92 7.31 9.62
N ALA A 140 -0.49 6.05 9.49
CA ALA A 140 -1.16 5.10 8.62
C ALA A 140 -2.61 4.86 9.03
N ARG A 141 -2.89 4.70 10.34
CA ARG A 141 -4.25 4.52 10.85
C ARG A 141 -5.13 5.74 10.59
N GLN A 142 -4.60 6.94 10.82
CA GLN A 142 -5.32 8.19 10.54
C GLN A 142 -5.65 8.26 9.05
N LEU A 143 -4.67 8.04 8.19
CA LEU A 143 -4.85 8.08 6.75
C LEU A 143 -5.89 7.09 6.25
N ILE A 144 -5.83 5.83 6.73
CA ILE A 144 -6.84 4.81 6.41
C ILE A 144 -8.23 5.26 6.87
N THR A 145 -8.34 5.89 8.04
CA THR A 145 -9.60 6.39 8.58
C THR A 145 -10.18 7.48 7.67
N ASP A 146 -9.35 8.43 7.25
CA ASP A 146 -9.78 9.55 6.43
C ASP A 146 -10.24 9.09 5.04
N VAL A 147 -9.52 8.16 4.42
CA VAL A 147 -9.87 7.65 3.08
C VAL A 147 -11.06 6.69 3.11
N SER A 148 -11.32 6.01 4.24
CA SER A 148 -12.49 5.12 4.40
C SER A 148 -13.84 5.85 4.42
N SER A 149 -13.83 7.19 4.48
CA SER A 149 -15.03 8.01 4.31
C SER A 149 -15.53 8.04 2.85
N ASN A 150 -14.70 7.63 1.88
CA ASN A 150 -15.07 7.49 0.47
C ASN A 150 -15.81 6.15 0.24
N PRO A 151 -17.07 6.15 -0.26
CA PRO A 151 -17.83 4.93 -0.54
C PRO A 151 -17.14 3.96 -1.51
N GLU A 152 -16.28 4.46 -2.40
CA GLU A 152 -15.51 3.61 -3.34
C GLU A 152 -14.45 2.77 -2.61
N ILE A 153 -13.91 3.29 -1.50
CA ILE A 153 -12.90 2.66 -0.65
C ILE A 153 -13.54 1.85 0.49
N ALA A 154 -14.83 2.03 0.78
CA ALA A 154 -15.54 1.26 1.81
C ALA A 154 -15.48 -0.28 1.60
N THR A 155 -15.19 -0.72 0.36
CA THR A 155 -14.96 -2.12 0.02
C THR A 155 -13.59 -2.68 0.45
N HIS A 156 -12.67 -1.82 0.91
CA HIS A 156 -11.29 -2.14 1.29
C HIS A 156 -11.16 -2.63 2.75
N GLY A 157 -12.24 -2.56 3.54
CA GLY A 157 -12.28 -3.00 4.93
C GLY A 157 -12.29 -1.86 5.93
N THR A 158 -12.52 -2.18 7.20
CA THR A 158 -12.58 -1.14 8.23
C THR A 158 -11.19 -0.63 8.58
N PRO A 159 -11.06 0.64 9.02
CA PRO A 159 -9.79 1.16 9.50
C PRO A 159 -9.15 0.32 10.60
N ASP A 160 -9.95 -0.27 11.48
CA ASP A 160 -9.44 -1.16 12.54
C ASP A 160 -8.83 -2.45 12.00
N GLN A 161 -9.48 -3.08 11.02
CA GLN A 161 -8.96 -4.30 10.39
C GLN A 161 -7.63 -4.02 9.69
N ARG A 162 -7.59 -2.94 8.90
CA ARG A 162 -6.41 -2.52 8.15
C ARG A 162 -5.25 -2.12 9.06
N ALA A 163 -5.52 -1.30 10.09
CA ALA A 163 -4.51 -0.92 11.08
C ALA A 163 -3.97 -2.13 11.87
N ALA A 164 -4.83 -3.09 12.21
CA ALA A 164 -4.40 -4.32 12.85
C ALA A 164 -3.49 -5.17 11.95
N ALA A 165 -3.75 -5.20 10.64
CA ALA A 165 -2.90 -5.90 9.69
C ALA A 165 -1.50 -5.25 9.59
N ILE A 166 -1.41 -3.91 9.52
CA ILE A 166 -0.12 -3.19 9.60
C ILE A 166 0.61 -3.57 10.89
N ALA A 167 -0.08 -3.53 12.03
CA ALA A 167 0.51 -3.86 13.33
C ALA A 167 1.02 -5.31 13.39
N GLN A 168 0.31 -6.26 12.79
CA GLN A 168 0.72 -7.66 12.71
C GLN A 168 2.03 -7.82 11.93
N GLY A 169 2.12 -7.22 10.74
CA GLY A 169 3.34 -7.26 9.93
C GLY A 169 4.51 -6.59 10.62
N LEU A 170 4.26 -5.43 11.23
CA LEU A 170 5.26 -4.69 11.99
C LEU A 170 5.78 -5.46 13.21
N SER A 171 4.89 -6.15 13.93
CA SER A 171 5.27 -6.92 15.12
C SER A 171 6.11 -8.15 14.74
N THR A 172 5.70 -8.86 13.70
CA THR A 172 6.32 -10.14 13.32
C THR A 172 7.57 -9.98 12.46
N GLY A 173 7.68 -8.93 11.64
CA GLY A 173 8.78 -8.74 10.69
C GLY A 173 8.84 -9.81 9.60
N THR A 174 7.82 -10.66 9.48
CA THR A 174 7.79 -11.79 8.55
C THR A 174 6.45 -11.92 7.83
N PRO A 175 6.43 -12.26 6.53
CA PRO A 175 5.20 -12.32 5.74
C PRO A 175 4.31 -13.52 6.08
N GLN A 176 4.80 -14.49 6.85
CA GLN A 176 4.04 -15.63 7.38
C GLN A 176 2.76 -15.16 8.11
N GLY A 177 2.87 -14.06 8.86
CA GLY A 177 1.74 -13.46 9.58
C GLY A 177 0.70 -12.79 8.68
N CYS A 178 1.02 -12.56 7.39
CA CYS A 178 0.17 -11.81 6.47
C CYS A 178 -0.86 -12.67 5.77
N LYS A 179 -0.89 -13.99 5.99
CA LYS A 179 -1.91 -14.90 5.43
C LYS A 179 -1.96 -14.90 3.90
N LEU A 180 -0.80 -14.76 3.25
CA LEU A 180 -0.66 -15.06 1.82
C LEU A 180 -0.43 -16.56 1.67
N SER A 181 -0.98 -17.15 0.60
CA SER A 181 -0.88 -18.58 0.31
C SER A 181 0.57 -19.06 0.14
N THR A 182 1.44 -18.19 -0.36
CA THR A 182 2.85 -18.50 -0.65
C THR A 182 3.75 -18.50 0.59
N PHE A 183 3.34 -17.83 1.67
CA PHE A 183 4.18 -17.61 2.85
C PHE A 183 3.73 -18.43 4.07
N SER A 184 2.98 -19.52 3.88
CA SER A 184 2.47 -20.37 4.96
C SER A 184 3.56 -20.96 5.85
#